data_AF-A0A7K2Z0W0-F1
#
_entry.id   AF-A0A7K2Z0W0-F1
#
_cell.length_a   1.000
_cell.length_b   1.000
_cell.length_c   1.000
_cell.angle_alpha   90.00
_cell.angle_beta   90.00
_cell.angle_gamma   90.00
#
_symmetry.space_group_name_H-M   'P 1'
#
loop_
_entity.id
_entity.type
_entity.pdbx_description
1 polymer ?
#
loop_
_entity_poly.entity_id
_entity_poly.type
_entity_poly.pdbx_seq_one_letter_code
_entity_poly.pdbx_strand_id
1 'polypeptide(L)' 'MIRRHELTDAEWDALRPHLPSGAMGRRRSDDRAILNGIVWKIRTGVPWRDVPE' A
#
# COMPACT_ATOMS: atom_id res chain seq x y z
N MET A 1 1.41 15.02 -3.27
CA MET A 1 2.72 15.06 -2.57
C MET A 1 2.85 13.74 -1.83
N ILE A 2 3.87 12.94 -2.13
CA ILE A 2 4.07 11.60 -1.55
C ILE A 2 4.59 11.74 -0.11
N ARG A 3 4.01 11.03 0.86
CA ARG A 3 4.49 11.04 2.25
C ARG A 3 5.80 10.24 2.36
N ARG A 4 6.67 10.59 3.31
CA ARG A 4 8.04 10.04 3.49
C ARG A 4 8.14 8.50 3.48
N HIS A 5 7.06 7.81 3.82
CA HIS A 5 7.04 6.35 3.98
C HIS A 5 6.08 5.64 3.01
N GLU A 6 5.47 6.34 2.07
CA GLU A 6 4.62 5.75 1.02
C GLU A 6 5.45 5.23 -0.17
N LEU A 7 4.81 4.44 -1.03
CA LEU A 7 5.37 4.03 -2.31
C LEU A 7 5.50 5.23 -3.25
N THR A 8 6.70 5.41 -3.79
CA THR A 8 6.94 6.27 -4.95
C THR A 8 6.16 5.75 -6.16
N ASP A 9 5.91 6.62 -7.14
CA ASP A 9 5.22 6.19 -8.37
C ASP A 9 6.02 5.11 -9.13
N ALA A 10 7.35 5.21 -9.13
CA ALA A 10 8.22 4.20 -9.75
C ALA A 10 8.13 2.84 -9.03
N GLU A 11 8.15 2.81 -7.69
CA GLU A 11 7.96 1.57 -6.93
C GLU A 11 6.55 1.01 -7.15
N TRP A 12 5.54 1.88 -7.20
CA TRP A 12 4.16 1.48 -7.48
C TRP A 12 4.02 0.85 -8.87
N ASP A 13 4.57 1.47 -9.91
CA ASP A 13 4.49 0.95 -11.27
C ASP A 13 5.25 -0.37 -11.44
N ALA A 14 6.31 -0.58 -10.65
CA ALA A 14 7.00 -1.87 -10.59
C ALA A 14 6.16 -2.96 -9.90
N LEU A 15 5.38 -2.62 -8.86
CA LEU A 15 4.58 -3.57 -8.10
C LEU A 15 3.22 -3.89 -8.75
N ARG A 16 2.55 -2.88 -9.32
CA ARG A 16 1.18 -2.97 -9.85
C ARG A 16 0.94 -4.19 -10.77
N PRO A 17 1.84 -4.55 -11.71
CA PRO A 17 1.64 -5.68 -12.62
C PRO A 17 1.57 -7.05 -11.92
N HIS A 18 2.11 -7.15 -10.70
CA HIS A 18 2.15 -8.38 -9.91
C HIS A 18 0.97 -8.52 -8.97
N LEU A 19 0.14 -7.48 -8.84
CA LEU A 19 -1.05 -7.55 -8.01
C LEU A 19 -2.08 -8.47 -8.67
N PRO A 20 -2.81 -9.26 -7.87
CA PRO A 20 -3.77 -10.19 -8.43
C PRO A 20 -4.79 -9.41 -9.27
N SER A 21 -5.05 -9.86 -10.50
CA SER A 21 -6.09 -9.29 -11.36
C SER A 21 -7.37 -10.10 -11.20
N GLY A 22 -8.41 -9.47 -10.66
CA GLY A 22 -9.72 -10.10 -10.46
C GLY A 22 -10.33 -9.80 -9.10
N ALA A 23 -11.65 -9.64 -9.08
CA ALA A 23 -12.44 -9.60 -7.87
C ALA A 23 -13.31 -10.85 -7.82
N MET A 24 -12.93 -11.82 -6.98
CA MET A 24 -13.84 -12.87 -6.53
C MET A 24 -14.27 -12.53 -5.10
N GLY A 25 -15.57 -12.34 -4.88
CA GLY A 25 -16.12 -11.95 -3.58
C GLY A 25 -16.20 -10.44 -3.35
N ARG A 26 -15.85 -9.98 -2.13
CA ARG A 26 -16.01 -8.57 -1.71
C ARG A 26 -15.18 -7.64 -2.59
N ARG A 27 -15.74 -6.47 -2.91
CA ARG A 27 -15.05 -5.44 -3.70
C ARG A 27 -13.68 -5.14 -3.09
N ARG A 28 -12.63 -5.24 -3.92
CA ARG A 28 -11.27 -4.86 -3.51
C ARG A 28 -11.23 -3.39 -3.16
N SER A 29 -10.57 -3.10 -2.05
CA SER A 29 -10.14 -1.75 -1.71
C SER A 29 -9.01 -1.33 -2.64
N ASP A 30 -8.67 -0.04 -2.63
CA ASP A 30 -7.52 0.47 -3.37
C ASP A 30 -6.23 -0.23 -2.93
N ASP A 31 -5.66 -1.04 -3.84
CA ASP A 31 -4.44 -1.81 -3.57
C ASP A 31 -3.26 -0.89 -3.21
N ARG A 32 -3.20 0.34 -3.76
CA ARG A 32 -2.12 1.29 -3.45
C ARG A 32 -2.23 1.80 -2.02
N ALA A 33 -3.45 2.08 -1.56
CA ALA A 33 -3.69 2.51 -0.19
C ALA A 33 -3.31 1.42 0.82
N ILE A 34 -3.69 0.17 0.56
CA ILE A 34 -3.31 -0.98 1.40
C ILE A 34 -1.78 -1.12 1.46
N LEU A 35 -1.12 -1.11 0.31
CA LEU A 35 0.33 -1.29 0.24
C LEU A 35 1.09 -0.14 0.88
N ASN A 36 0.60 1.09 0.76
CA ASN A 36 1.16 2.24 1.48
C ASN A 36 1.10 2.02 3.00
N GLY A 37 -0.01 1.54 3.55
CA GLY A 37 -0.12 1.22 4.98
C GLY A 37 0.88 0.14 5.42
N ILE A 38 1.04 -0.92 4.62
CA ILE A 38 2.00 -2.00 4.89
C ILE A 38 3.43 -1.49 4.86
N VAL A 39 3.81 -0.77 3.80
CA VAL A 39 5.17 -0.22 3.64
C VAL A 39 5.48 0.78 4.74
N TRP A 40 4.50 1.60 5.13
CA TRP A 40 4.66 2.55 6.23
C TRP A 40 4.93 1.81 7.56
N LYS A 41 4.15 0.76 7.88
CA LYS A 41 4.40 -0.07 9.07
C LYS A 41 5.82 -0.64 9.03
N ILE A 42 6.21 -1.27 7.92
CA ILE A 42 7.53 -1.91 7.79
C ILE A 42 8.67 -0.89 7.95
N ARG A 43 8.54 0.30 7.34
CA ARG A 43 9.59 1.34 7.37
C ARG A 43 9.71 2.04 8.73
N THR A 44 8.62 2.18 9.48
CA THR A 44 8.59 2.95 10.74
C THR A 44 8.67 2.07 11.99
N GLY A 45 8.25 0.80 11.88
CA GLY A 45 8.25 -0.14 13.01
C GLY A 45 7.13 0.09 14.03
N VAL A 46 6.30 1.11 13.88
CA VAL A 46 5.23 1.45 14.86
C VAL A 46 4.03 0.50 14.78
N PRO A 47 3.18 0.38 15.81
CA PRO A 47 2.05 -0.54 15.77
C PRO A 47 0.98 -0.10 14.77
N TRP A 48 0.15 -1.05 14.30
CA TRP A 48 -0.89 -0.80 13.30
C TRP A 48 -1.87 0.32 13.68
N ARG A 49 -2.13 0.51 14.98
CA ARG A 49 -3.03 1.56 15.47
C ARG A 49 -2.51 2.98 15.23
N ASP A 50 -1.20 3.12 15.04
CA ASP A 50 -0.54 4.41 14.85
C ASP A 50 -0.21 4.68 13.36
N VAL A 51 -0.60 3.76 12.46
CA VAL A 51 -0.49 3.97 11.01
C VAL A 51 -1.49 5.04 10.59
N PRO A 52 -1.04 6.11 9.90
CA PRO A 52 -1.96 7.13 9.41
C PRO A 52 -2.93 6.57 8.37
N GLU A 53 -4.17 7.03 8.44
CA GLU A 53 -5.21 6.78 7.42
C GLU A 53 -4.88 7.43 6.07
#